data_AF-G7IL09-F1
#
_entry.id   AF-G7IL09-F1
#
_cell.length_a   1.000
_cell.length_b   1.000
_cell.length_c   1.000
_cell.angle_alpha   90.00
_cell.angle_beta   90.00
_cell.angle_gamma   90.00
#
_symmetry.space_group_name_H-M   'P 1'
#
loop_
_entity.id
_entity.type
_entity.pdbx_description
1 polymer ?
#
loop_
_entity_poly.entity_id
_entity_poly.type
_entity_poly.pdbx_seq_one_letter_code
_entity_poly.pdbx_strand_id
1 'polypeptide(L)'
;MKNNKHNPETIFNRLSSTIGQFNARYPKKEEWLIPSINPTKIKTFSVHRFNTPNVRMRGMAFYESYEEAMQSSDYKELCTNVGSMLCDVYHGFRSSVEEALYGIGVKTTVVWLPSDEITTEDIVWPFILVNFGCIIIMLLKNFTDERNFKTFMIKLISELKEIIGYDADLDFPFDFKRATAIRANLGSCSRLCQDAIRFIMKKSNDSVERDQELGVVYQYLCNELSWTDMHHFTLINDLLVKPQSPVFFHFSISQELENYTEACNAITSHICPQFFMCVASKVALSKVEPSQFPTLIAVAQELEKKVKNCSVGADCELTSTDGVDPTMIQALVKFHLKFYASEF
;
A
#
# COMPACT_ATOMS: atom_id res chain seq x y z
N MET A 1 -6.35 35.72 26.82
CA MET A 1 -5.67 34.59 26.17
C MET A 1 -4.91 35.13 24.95
N LYS A 2 -3.57 35.13 24.98
CA LYS A 2 -2.76 35.55 23.83
C LYS A 2 -2.72 34.40 22.85
N ASN A 3 -3.31 34.55 21.67
CA ASN A 3 -3.17 33.60 20.58
C ASN A 3 -1.69 33.57 20.17
N ASN A 4 -1.00 32.46 20.48
CA ASN A 4 0.29 32.13 19.89
C ASN A 4 0.07 31.89 18.39
N LYS A 5 0.06 32.96 17.58
CA LYS A 5 0.20 32.83 16.13
C LYS A 5 1.59 32.26 15.88
N HIS A 6 1.65 31.01 15.46
CA HIS A 6 2.90 30.38 15.07
C HIS A 6 3.51 31.17 13.90
N ASN A 7 4.78 31.57 14.02
CA ASN A 7 5.53 32.23 12.95
C ASN A 7 5.67 31.23 11.77
N PRO A 8 5.21 31.55 10.55
CA PRO A 8 5.36 30.70 9.36
C PRO A 8 6.79 30.21 9.12
N GLU A 9 7.82 31.01 9.44
CA GLU A 9 9.22 30.59 9.35
C GLU A 9 9.55 29.42 10.30
N THR A 10 8.96 29.41 11.49
CA THR A 10 9.18 28.31 12.44
C THR A 10 8.53 27.02 11.95
N ILE A 11 7.36 27.11 11.32
CA ILE A 11 6.67 25.96 10.71
C ILE A 11 7.48 25.46 9.51
N PHE A 12 7.92 26.37 8.64
CA PHE A 12 8.71 26.03 7.46
C PHE A 12 10.05 25.38 7.83
N ASN A 13 10.78 25.91 8.81
CA ASN A 13 12.03 25.31 9.26
C ASN A 13 11.81 23.91 9.85
N ARG A 14 10.70 23.67 10.54
CA ARG A 14 10.31 22.33 10.99
C ARG A 14 10.03 21.42 9.79
N LEU A 15 9.22 21.87 8.83
CA LEU A 15 8.92 21.13 7.61
C LEU A 15 10.20 20.73 6.86
N SER A 16 11.10 21.68 6.60
CA SER A 16 12.37 21.39 5.93
C SER A 16 13.23 20.37 6.68
N SER A 17 13.22 20.40 8.02
CA SER A 17 13.93 19.41 8.84
C SER A 17 13.28 18.02 8.85
N THR A 18 11.95 17.96 8.81
CA THR A 18 11.17 16.73 8.90
C THR A 18 10.99 16.06 7.54
N ILE A 19 10.85 16.84 6.47
CA ILE A 19 10.49 16.40 5.11
C ILE A 19 11.70 16.04 4.26
N GLY A 20 12.88 16.61 4.55
CA GLY A 20 14.15 16.11 4.01
C GLY A 20 14.45 14.63 4.32
N GLN A 21 13.54 13.95 5.04
CA GLN A 21 13.66 12.59 5.54
C GLN A 21 12.49 11.67 5.15
N PHE A 22 11.73 11.94 4.07
CA PHE A 22 10.88 10.90 3.45
C PHE A 22 11.72 9.80 2.76
N ASN A 23 12.77 9.35 3.43
CA ASN A 23 13.52 8.17 3.09
C ASN A 23 12.74 6.96 3.58
N ALA A 24 12.78 5.87 2.83
CA ALA A 24 12.25 4.60 3.31
C ALA A 24 12.91 4.26 4.66
N ARG A 25 12.09 4.02 5.68
CA ARG A 25 12.54 3.55 6.98
C ARG A 25 12.12 2.10 7.16
N TYR A 26 13.05 1.27 7.60
CA TYR A 26 12.81 -0.13 7.90
C TYR A 26 12.87 -0.30 9.43
N PRO A 27 11.73 -0.60 10.11
CA PRO A 27 11.72 -0.78 11.55
C PRO A 27 12.56 -1.98 11.98
N LYS A 28 13.19 -1.88 13.14
CA LYS A 28 13.84 -2.99 13.83
C LYS A 28 12.80 -3.99 14.33
N LYS A 29 13.23 -5.22 14.59
CA LYS A 29 12.35 -6.34 15.00
C LYS A 29 11.51 -6.01 16.23
N GLU A 30 12.04 -5.23 17.16
CA GLU A 30 11.40 -4.86 18.43
C GLU A 30 10.29 -3.82 18.24
N GLU A 31 10.39 -2.97 17.22
CA GLU A 31 9.41 -1.92 16.91
C GLU A 31 8.09 -2.50 16.34
N TRP A 32 8.11 -3.79 15.98
CA TRP A 32 6.98 -4.51 15.42
C TRP A 32 6.10 -5.21 16.46
N LEU A 33 6.43 -5.12 17.75
CA LEU A 33 5.67 -5.79 18.80
C LEU A 33 4.28 -5.14 18.97
N ILE A 34 3.26 -5.79 18.39
CA ILE A 34 1.85 -5.39 18.54
C ILE A 34 1.26 -6.17 19.72
N PRO A 35 0.61 -5.51 20.69
CA PRO A 35 -0.12 -6.20 21.75
C PRO A 35 -1.17 -7.16 21.17
N SER A 36 -1.21 -8.39 21.65
CA SER A 36 -2.24 -9.36 21.24
C SER A 36 -3.61 -8.85 21.70
N ILE A 37 -4.51 -8.58 20.77
CA ILE A 37 -5.90 -8.25 21.07
C ILE A 37 -6.66 -9.56 21.20
N ASN A 38 -7.28 -9.80 22.36
CA ASN A 38 -8.20 -10.93 22.50
C ASN A 38 -9.46 -10.64 21.66
N PRO A 39 -9.84 -11.51 20.72
CA PRO A 39 -11.01 -11.27 19.90
C PRO A 39 -12.27 -11.19 20.76
N THR A 40 -13.02 -10.10 20.62
CA THR A 40 -14.34 -9.93 21.22
C THR A 40 -15.27 -11.01 20.67
N LYS A 41 -16.08 -11.66 21.52
CA LYS A 41 -16.97 -12.77 21.11
C LYS A 41 -17.99 -12.34 20.04
N ILE A 42 -17.69 -12.57 18.77
CA ILE A 42 -18.60 -12.52 17.61
C ILE A 42 -19.27 -13.90 17.46
N LYS A 43 -20.58 -13.91 17.19
CA LYS A 43 -21.29 -15.13 16.79
C LYS A 43 -20.79 -15.55 15.40
N THR A 44 -20.14 -16.70 15.32
CA THR A 44 -19.68 -17.29 14.06
C THR A 44 -20.85 -17.97 13.35
N PHE A 45 -20.95 -17.81 12.03
CA PHE A 45 -22.10 -18.30 11.24
C PHE A 45 -21.74 -19.39 10.24
N SER A 46 -20.47 -19.53 9.84
CA SER A 46 -20.03 -20.57 8.92
C SER A 46 -18.69 -21.19 9.34
N VAL A 47 -18.52 -22.47 9.00
CA VAL A 47 -17.28 -23.24 9.19
C VAL A 47 -16.73 -23.55 7.82
N HIS A 48 -15.50 -23.12 7.54
CA HIS A 48 -14.82 -23.37 6.27
C HIS A 48 -13.52 -24.13 6.50
N ARG A 49 -13.12 -24.92 5.49
CA ARG A 49 -11.87 -25.68 5.52
C ARG A 49 -10.69 -24.73 5.34
N PHE A 50 -9.68 -24.93 6.16
CA PHE A 50 -8.44 -24.17 6.13
C PHE A 50 -7.31 -25.18 5.92
N ASN A 51 -6.70 -25.19 4.74
CA ASN A 51 -5.67 -26.17 4.43
C ASN A 51 -4.39 -25.77 5.17
N THR A 52 -3.78 -26.72 5.87
CA THR A 52 -2.45 -26.50 6.46
C THR A 52 -1.50 -27.58 5.96
N PRO A 53 -0.41 -27.22 5.27
CA PRO A 53 0.43 -28.18 4.59
C PRO A 53 1.47 -28.79 5.53
N ASN A 54 1.77 -30.07 5.29
CA ASN A 54 3.10 -30.60 5.54
C ASN A 54 4.09 -29.83 4.64
N VAL A 55 5.31 -29.51 5.09
CA VAL A 55 6.26 -28.64 4.36
C VAL A 55 6.49 -29.10 2.91
N ARG A 56 6.42 -30.40 2.64
CA ARG A 56 6.54 -31.01 1.30
C ARG A 56 5.32 -30.83 0.38
N MET A 57 4.15 -30.48 0.95
CA MET A 57 2.87 -30.38 0.24
C MET A 57 2.37 -28.92 0.08
N ARG A 58 3.20 -27.92 0.40
CA ARG A 58 2.83 -26.50 0.30
C ARG A 58 2.37 -26.10 -1.09
N GLY A 59 3.03 -26.67 -2.11
CA GLY A 59 2.64 -26.52 -3.52
C GLY A 59 1.19 -26.90 -3.77
N MET A 60 0.85 -28.13 -3.41
CA MET A 60 -0.48 -28.71 -3.63
C MET A 60 -1.55 -27.99 -2.81
N ALA A 61 -1.29 -27.71 -1.53
CA ALA A 61 -2.25 -27.00 -0.67
C ALA A 61 -2.60 -25.60 -1.20
N PHE A 62 -1.59 -24.88 -1.70
CA PHE A 62 -1.81 -23.59 -2.33
C PHE A 62 -2.65 -23.73 -3.60
N TYR A 63 -2.32 -24.70 -4.45
CA TYR A 63 -3.02 -24.91 -5.72
C TYR A 63 -4.49 -25.33 -5.52
N GLU A 64 -4.75 -26.25 -4.59
CA GLU A 64 -6.12 -26.63 -4.23
C GLU A 64 -6.91 -25.43 -3.69
N SER A 65 -6.31 -24.66 -2.78
CA SER A 65 -6.93 -23.44 -2.27
C SER A 65 -7.17 -22.41 -3.39
N TYR A 66 -6.26 -22.32 -4.38
CA TYR A 66 -6.43 -21.47 -5.55
C TYR A 66 -7.63 -21.90 -6.41
N GLU A 67 -7.73 -23.19 -6.74
CA GLU A 67 -8.85 -23.74 -7.53
C GLU A 67 -10.19 -23.55 -6.81
N GLU A 68 -10.25 -23.84 -5.51
CA GLU A 68 -11.44 -23.61 -4.71
C GLU A 68 -11.77 -22.11 -4.61
N ALA A 69 -10.76 -21.25 -4.49
CA ALA A 69 -10.96 -19.81 -4.54
C ALA A 69 -11.63 -19.46 -5.87
N MET A 70 -11.04 -19.84 -7.01
CA MET A 70 -11.52 -19.57 -8.38
C MET A 70 -12.98 -19.94 -8.62
N GLN A 71 -13.41 -21.07 -8.07
CA GLN A 71 -14.78 -21.56 -8.23
C GLN A 71 -15.77 -20.96 -7.23
N SER A 72 -15.28 -20.30 -6.17
CA SER A 72 -16.10 -19.74 -5.10
C SER A 72 -17.01 -18.62 -5.59
N SER A 73 -18.31 -18.80 -5.36
CA SER A 73 -19.32 -17.76 -5.56
C SER A 73 -19.60 -16.95 -4.29
N ASP A 74 -19.23 -17.47 -3.12
CA ASP A 74 -19.33 -16.79 -1.83
C ASP A 74 -18.03 -16.08 -1.48
N TYR A 75 -18.13 -14.84 -0.99
CA TYR A 75 -16.96 -14.05 -0.61
C TYR A 75 -16.28 -14.58 0.65
N LYS A 76 -17.01 -15.24 1.55
CA LYS A 76 -16.40 -15.82 2.77
C LYS A 76 -15.56 -17.04 2.44
N GLU A 77 -16.07 -17.92 1.58
CA GLU A 77 -15.32 -19.05 1.04
C GLU A 77 -14.10 -18.57 0.25
N LEU A 78 -14.27 -17.58 -0.65
CA LEU A 78 -13.15 -16.93 -1.36
C LEU A 78 -12.06 -16.44 -0.39
N CYS A 79 -12.46 -15.69 0.65
CA CYS A 79 -11.50 -15.15 1.62
C CYS A 79 -10.85 -16.24 2.47
N THR A 80 -11.57 -17.33 2.77
CA THR A 80 -10.98 -18.47 3.49
C THR A 80 -9.86 -19.10 2.66
N ASN A 81 -10.12 -19.34 1.38
CA ASN A 81 -9.16 -19.96 0.47
C ASN A 81 -7.96 -19.06 0.19
N VAL A 82 -8.18 -17.75 -0.02
CA VAL A 82 -7.08 -16.77 -0.11
C VAL A 82 -6.27 -16.69 1.19
N GLY A 83 -6.95 -16.76 2.35
CA GLY A 83 -6.29 -16.85 3.65
C GLY A 83 -5.42 -18.10 3.80
N SER A 84 -5.89 -19.22 3.29
CA SER A 84 -5.13 -20.48 3.23
C SER A 84 -3.87 -20.33 2.37
N MET A 85 -4.02 -19.81 1.15
CA MET A 85 -2.91 -19.54 0.22
C MET A 85 -1.81 -18.68 0.86
N LEU A 86 -2.17 -17.63 1.62
CA LEU A 86 -1.21 -16.83 2.38
C LEU A 86 -0.44 -17.67 3.41
N CYS A 87 -1.14 -18.50 4.16
CA CYS A 87 -0.54 -19.33 5.21
C CYS A 87 0.32 -20.47 4.66
N ASP A 88 0.04 -20.93 3.44
CA ASP A 88 0.84 -21.91 2.71
C ASP A 88 2.21 -21.34 2.32
N VAL A 89 2.24 -20.07 1.89
CA VAL A 89 3.50 -19.34 1.60
C VAL A 89 4.24 -19.04 2.90
N TYR A 90 3.53 -18.52 3.91
CA TYR A 90 4.12 -18.17 5.19
C TYR A 90 3.19 -18.46 6.38
N HIS A 91 3.50 -19.53 7.12
CA HIS A 91 2.73 -19.94 8.31
C HIS A 91 2.63 -18.83 9.37
N GLY A 92 3.52 -17.84 9.39
CA GLY A 92 3.43 -16.71 10.31
C GLY A 92 2.18 -15.84 10.12
N PHE A 93 1.51 -15.91 8.98
CA PHE A 93 0.23 -15.21 8.76
C PHE A 93 -0.97 -15.84 9.45
N ARG A 94 -0.86 -17.08 9.92
CA ARG A 94 -2.01 -17.86 10.41
C ARG A 94 -2.84 -17.11 11.44
N SER A 95 -2.20 -16.54 12.46
CA SER A 95 -2.92 -15.85 13.53
C SER A 95 -3.67 -14.61 13.03
N SER A 96 -3.09 -13.82 12.12
CA SER A 96 -3.73 -12.62 11.58
C SER A 96 -4.77 -12.94 10.50
N VAL A 97 -4.59 -14.02 9.74
CA VAL A 97 -5.61 -14.56 8.82
C VAL A 97 -6.82 -15.08 9.59
N GLU A 98 -6.62 -15.89 10.64
CA GLU A 98 -7.71 -16.37 11.49
C GLU A 98 -8.48 -15.20 12.14
N GLU A 99 -7.77 -14.15 12.57
CA GLU A 99 -8.38 -12.92 13.10
C GLU A 99 -9.23 -12.19 12.03
N ALA A 100 -8.72 -12.05 10.80
CA ALA A 100 -9.45 -11.44 9.69
C ALA A 100 -10.72 -12.24 9.34
N LEU A 101 -10.60 -13.56 9.22
CA LEU A 101 -11.72 -14.47 8.93
C LEU A 101 -12.78 -14.44 10.05
N TYR A 102 -12.33 -14.39 11.30
CA TYR A 102 -13.23 -14.23 12.44
C TYR A 102 -14.01 -12.91 12.37
N GLY A 103 -13.36 -11.82 11.96
CA GLY A 103 -13.98 -10.50 11.76
C GLY A 103 -15.14 -10.51 10.76
N ILE A 104 -15.12 -11.42 9.78
CA ILE A 104 -16.19 -11.61 8.78
C ILE A 104 -17.15 -12.75 9.13
N GLY A 105 -17.05 -13.30 10.35
CA GLY A 105 -17.94 -14.32 10.89
C GLY A 105 -17.64 -15.75 10.42
N VAL A 106 -16.43 -15.99 9.91
CA VAL A 106 -15.92 -17.32 9.53
C VAL A 106 -15.15 -17.94 10.68
N LYS A 107 -15.49 -19.18 11.04
CA LYS A 107 -14.66 -20.01 11.92
C LYS A 107 -13.87 -21.00 11.08
N THR A 108 -12.54 -20.95 11.17
CA THR A 108 -11.69 -21.89 10.45
C THR A 108 -11.67 -23.24 11.15
N THR A 109 -11.72 -24.31 10.36
CA THR A 109 -11.37 -25.66 10.78
C THR A 109 -10.18 -26.14 9.96
N VAL A 110 -9.11 -26.51 10.66
CA VAL A 110 -7.89 -27.00 10.04
C VAL A 110 -8.16 -28.36 9.41
N VAL A 111 -7.87 -28.48 8.12
CA VAL A 111 -7.90 -29.75 7.41
C VAL A 111 -6.49 -30.07 6.93
N TRP A 112 -6.04 -31.29 7.23
CA TRP A 112 -4.77 -31.81 6.76
C TRP A 112 -5.00 -32.54 5.45
N LEU A 113 -4.21 -32.20 4.42
CA LEU A 113 -4.27 -32.91 3.15
C LEU A 113 -3.65 -34.31 3.28
N PRO A 114 -4.25 -35.33 2.64
CA PRO A 114 -3.65 -36.66 2.56
C PRO A 114 -2.26 -36.57 1.93
N SER A 115 -1.29 -37.22 2.55
CA SER A 115 0.11 -37.23 2.11
C SER A 115 0.32 -38.29 1.03
N ASP A 116 -0.34 -38.17 -0.12
CA ASP A 116 -0.01 -39.01 -1.27
C ASP A 116 1.19 -38.39 -2.00
N GLU A 117 2.23 -39.20 -2.24
CA GLU A 117 3.55 -38.79 -2.77
C GLU A 117 3.46 -38.31 -4.24
N ILE A 118 3.00 -37.08 -4.46
CA ILE A 118 3.08 -36.43 -5.77
C ILE A 118 4.30 -35.52 -5.78
N THR A 119 5.33 -35.94 -6.50
CA THR A 119 6.56 -35.17 -6.78
C THR A 119 6.30 -34.15 -7.88
N THR A 120 5.72 -33.00 -7.55
CA THR A 120 5.55 -31.85 -8.47
C THR A 120 6.32 -30.63 -7.98
N GLU A 121 7.57 -30.83 -7.52
CA GLU A 121 8.34 -29.80 -6.81
C GLU A 121 8.74 -28.59 -7.69
N ASP A 122 8.91 -28.76 -9.00
CA ASP A 122 9.54 -27.71 -9.84
C ASP A 122 8.55 -26.73 -10.51
N ILE A 123 7.30 -27.12 -10.74
CA ILE A 123 6.34 -26.30 -11.54
C ILE A 123 5.51 -25.36 -10.66
N VAL A 124 5.36 -25.66 -9.37
CA VAL A 124 4.39 -24.97 -8.52
C VAL A 124 4.95 -23.66 -7.94
N TRP A 125 6.27 -23.53 -7.80
CA TRP A 125 6.83 -22.39 -7.07
C TRP A 125 6.72 -21.05 -7.81
N PRO A 126 7.07 -20.92 -9.10
CA PRO A 126 6.85 -19.68 -9.84
C PRO A 126 5.38 -19.24 -9.86
N PHE A 127 4.47 -20.20 -10.07
CA PHE A 127 3.02 -19.99 -10.01
C PHE A 127 2.59 -19.43 -8.65
N ILE A 128 3.07 -20.02 -7.55
CA ILE A 128 2.80 -19.56 -6.18
C ILE A 128 3.25 -18.12 -6.00
N LEU A 129 4.46 -17.78 -6.44
CA LEU A 129 5.03 -16.44 -6.22
C LEU A 129 4.26 -15.35 -6.95
N VAL A 130 3.89 -15.58 -8.22
CA VAL A 130 3.09 -14.61 -8.99
C VAL A 130 1.73 -14.40 -8.32
N ASN A 131 1.03 -15.48 -7.96
CA ASN A 131 -0.27 -15.40 -7.29
C ASN A 131 -0.17 -14.79 -5.89
N PHE A 132 0.88 -15.10 -5.13
CA PHE A 132 1.15 -14.50 -3.84
C PHE A 132 1.36 -12.98 -3.98
N GLY A 133 2.18 -12.54 -4.95
CA GLY A 133 2.37 -11.12 -5.24
C GLY A 133 1.05 -10.42 -5.58
N CYS A 134 0.22 -11.04 -6.42
CA CYS A 134 -1.12 -10.55 -6.74
C CYS A 134 -2.01 -10.43 -5.50
N ILE A 135 -2.02 -11.43 -4.61
CA ILE A 135 -2.78 -11.39 -3.35
C ILE A 135 -2.31 -10.26 -2.45
N ILE A 136 -1.00 -10.08 -2.30
CA ILE A 136 -0.43 -8.99 -1.49
C ILE A 136 -0.87 -7.62 -2.03
N ILE A 137 -0.85 -7.43 -3.36
CA ILE A 137 -1.36 -6.20 -3.99
C ILE A 137 -2.86 -6.02 -3.70
N MET A 138 -3.70 -7.04 -3.90
CA MET A 138 -5.14 -6.94 -3.65
C MET A 138 -5.47 -6.64 -2.18
N LEU A 139 -4.70 -7.18 -1.24
CA LEU A 139 -4.87 -6.90 0.18
C LEU A 139 -4.56 -5.44 0.52
N LEU A 140 -3.52 -4.86 -0.08
CA LEU A 140 -2.92 -3.61 0.39
C LEU A 140 -3.24 -2.39 -0.50
N LYS A 141 -3.34 -2.55 -1.82
CA LYS A 141 -3.58 -1.47 -2.79
C LYS A 141 -5.06 -1.21 -3.06
N ASN A 142 -5.47 0.06 -3.04
CA ASN A 142 -6.84 0.44 -3.37
C ASN A 142 -7.01 0.60 -4.87
N PHE A 143 -8.08 0.02 -5.41
CA PHE A 143 -8.46 0.23 -6.80
C PHE A 143 -9.84 0.86 -6.84
N THR A 144 -9.96 1.99 -7.52
CA THR A 144 -11.19 2.78 -7.63
C THR A 144 -12.09 2.28 -8.75
N ASP A 145 -11.52 1.72 -9.82
CA ASP A 145 -12.25 1.21 -10.96
C ASP A 145 -11.61 -0.04 -11.59
N GLU A 146 -12.45 -0.77 -12.32
CA GLU A 146 -12.09 -2.05 -12.95
C GLU A 146 -11.04 -1.90 -14.05
N ARG A 147 -11.03 -0.78 -14.78
CA ARG A 147 -10.07 -0.57 -15.87
C ARG A 147 -8.66 -0.40 -15.31
N ASN A 148 -8.51 0.51 -14.34
CA ASN A 148 -7.23 0.74 -13.67
C ASN A 148 -6.72 -0.52 -12.98
N PHE A 149 -7.62 -1.27 -12.33
CA PHE A 149 -7.28 -2.58 -11.77
C PHE A 149 -6.75 -3.56 -12.82
N LYS A 150 -7.48 -3.77 -13.93
CA LYS A 150 -7.07 -4.68 -15.00
C LYS A 150 -5.74 -4.27 -15.60
N THR A 151 -5.58 -3.01 -15.96
CA THR A 151 -4.34 -2.48 -16.53
C THR A 151 -3.16 -2.66 -15.57
N PHE A 152 -3.35 -2.33 -14.29
CA PHE A 152 -2.31 -2.51 -13.28
C PHE A 152 -1.92 -3.98 -13.12
N MET A 153 -2.91 -4.87 -12.98
CA MET A 153 -2.62 -6.27 -12.72
C MET A 153 -2.01 -7.01 -13.91
N ILE A 154 -2.39 -6.67 -15.15
CA ILE A 154 -1.73 -7.22 -16.34
C ILE A 154 -0.25 -6.84 -16.35
N LYS A 155 0.07 -5.56 -16.07
CA LYS A 155 1.43 -5.08 -15.95
C LYS A 155 2.19 -5.80 -14.83
N LEU A 156 1.59 -5.85 -13.64
CA LEU A 156 2.16 -6.51 -12.46
C LEU A 156 2.50 -7.97 -12.75
N ILE A 157 1.57 -8.74 -13.32
CA ILE A 157 1.79 -10.16 -13.63
C ILE A 157 2.90 -10.31 -14.67
N SER A 158 2.92 -9.49 -15.71
CA SER A 158 3.98 -9.52 -16.72
C SER A 158 5.35 -9.26 -16.11
N GLU A 159 5.48 -8.24 -15.26
CA GLU A 159 6.74 -7.88 -14.61
C GLU A 159 7.17 -8.94 -13.59
N LEU A 160 6.24 -9.50 -12.82
CA LEU A 160 6.54 -10.62 -11.91
C LEU A 160 6.99 -11.87 -12.67
N LYS A 161 6.34 -12.21 -13.78
CA LYS A 161 6.74 -13.33 -14.66
C LYS A 161 8.16 -13.14 -15.18
N GLU A 162 8.49 -11.94 -15.63
CA GLU A 162 9.85 -11.60 -16.09
C GLU A 162 10.88 -11.72 -14.97
N ILE A 163 10.59 -11.17 -13.77
CA ILE A 163 11.48 -11.26 -12.60
C ILE A 163 11.75 -12.71 -12.18
N ILE A 164 10.73 -13.56 -12.24
CA ILE A 164 10.80 -14.97 -11.81
C ILE A 164 11.35 -15.89 -12.91
N GLY A 165 11.39 -15.43 -14.17
CA GLY A 165 11.71 -16.29 -15.33
C GLY A 165 10.60 -17.29 -15.65
N TYR A 166 9.34 -16.92 -15.42
CA TYR A 166 8.17 -17.79 -15.60
C TYR A 166 7.44 -17.49 -16.92
N ASP A 167 7.51 -18.42 -17.87
CA ASP A 167 6.97 -18.23 -19.23
C ASP A 167 5.53 -18.75 -19.41
N ALA A 168 4.98 -19.51 -18.46
CA ALA A 168 3.66 -20.12 -18.65
C ALA A 168 2.54 -19.07 -18.70
N ASP A 169 1.57 -19.26 -19.60
CA ASP A 169 0.36 -18.44 -19.66
C ASP A 169 -0.41 -18.60 -18.35
N LEU A 170 -0.33 -17.54 -17.53
CA LEU A 170 -1.05 -17.45 -16.27
C LEU A 170 -2.25 -16.55 -16.50
N ASP A 171 -3.43 -17.13 -16.41
CA ASP A 171 -4.66 -16.34 -16.41
C ASP A 171 -4.75 -15.47 -15.15
N PHE A 172 -5.44 -14.36 -15.32
CA PHE A 172 -5.64 -13.38 -14.29
C PHE A 172 -6.43 -13.97 -13.10
N PRO A 173 -5.89 -14.00 -11.87
CA PRO A 173 -6.42 -14.88 -10.84
C PRO A 173 -7.75 -14.40 -10.23
N PHE A 174 -8.06 -13.10 -10.22
CA PHE A 174 -9.30 -12.62 -9.60
C PHE A 174 -9.82 -11.35 -10.29
N ASP A 175 -11.08 -11.38 -10.75
CA ASP A 175 -11.72 -10.18 -11.26
C ASP A 175 -11.80 -9.03 -10.22
N PHE A 176 -12.13 -7.82 -10.70
CA PHE A 176 -12.19 -6.62 -9.86
C PHE A 176 -13.15 -6.77 -8.67
N LYS A 177 -14.27 -7.48 -8.85
CA LYS A 177 -15.28 -7.68 -7.82
C LYS A 177 -14.74 -8.59 -6.70
N ARG A 178 -14.03 -9.65 -7.07
CA ARG A 178 -13.40 -10.61 -6.16
C ARG A 178 -12.20 -9.96 -5.44
N ALA A 179 -11.37 -9.20 -6.14
CA ALA A 179 -10.30 -8.41 -5.54
C ALA A 179 -10.82 -7.38 -4.52
N THR A 180 -11.90 -6.67 -4.87
CA THR A 180 -12.57 -5.73 -3.95
C THR A 180 -13.08 -6.45 -2.70
N ALA A 181 -13.65 -7.65 -2.85
CA ALA A 181 -14.09 -8.44 -1.71
C ALA A 181 -12.93 -8.93 -0.84
N ILE A 182 -11.84 -9.41 -1.44
CA ILE A 182 -10.62 -9.80 -0.70
C ILE A 182 -10.10 -8.61 0.12
N ARG A 183 -9.99 -7.43 -0.50
CA ARG A 183 -9.58 -6.19 0.17
C ARG A 183 -10.53 -5.80 1.31
N ALA A 184 -11.83 -5.79 1.07
CA ALA A 184 -12.82 -5.36 2.06
C ALA A 184 -12.90 -6.32 3.27
N ASN A 185 -12.73 -7.63 3.05
CA ASN A 185 -12.88 -8.65 4.08
C ASN A 185 -11.55 -8.98 4.79
N LEU A 186 -10.49 -9.29 4.03
CA LEU A 186 -9.17 -9.61 4.61
C LEU A 186 -8.32 -8.36 4.81
N GLY A 187 -8.25 -7.49 3.80
CA GLY A 187 -7.43 -6.26 3.84
C GLY A 187 -7.92 -5.21 4.86
N SER A 188 -9.11 -5.37 5.43
CA SER A 188 -9.58 -4.52 6.54
C SER A 188 -9.00 -4.92 7.91
N CYS A 189 -8.38 -6.10 8.02
CA CYS A 189 -7.67 -6.53 9.22
C CYS A 189 -6.28 -5.86 9.29
N SER A 190 -6.15 -4.83 10.13
CA SER A 190 -4.90 -4.07 10.27
C SER A 190 -3.70 -4.96 10.63
N ARG A 191 -3.90 -5.99 11.43
CA ARG A 191 -2.83 -6.93 11.83
C ARG A 191 -2.35 -7.75 10.64
N LEU A 192 -3.25 -8.25 9.80
CA LEU A 192 -2.88 -9.00 8.60
C LEU A 192 -2.09 -8.12 7.62
N CYS A 193 -2.54 -6.88 7.40
CA CYS A 193 -1.82 -5.93 6.55
C CYS A 193 -0.43 -5.58 7.11
N GLN A 194 -0.32 -5.39 8.43
CA GLN A 194 0.97 -5.15 9.08
C GLN A 194 1.91 -6.36 9.01
N ASP A 195 1.40 -7.58 9.23
CA ASP A 195 2.18 -8.79 9.10
C ASP A 195 2.64 -8.98 7.64
N ALA A 196 1.78 -8.71 6.66
CA ALA A 196 2.10 -8.78 5.22
C ALA A 196 3.22 -7.82 4.84
N ILE A 197 3.11 -6.53 5.21
CA ILE A 197 4.16 -5.53 4.99
C ILE A 197 5.46 -5.93 5.70
N ARG A 198 5.39 -6.37 6.97
CA ARG A 198 6.56 -6.83 7.72
C ARG A 198 7.24 -8.01 7.03
N PHE A 199 6.46 -8.97 6.53
CA PHE A 199 6.98 -10.14 5.84
C PHE A 199 7.73 -9.76 4.57
N ILE A 200 7.12 -8.98 3.67
CA ILE A 200 7.77 -8.58 2.42
C ILE A 200 9.00 -7.70 2.67
N MET A 201 8.96 -6.78 3.63
CA MET A 201 10.11 -5.94 3.98
C MET A 201 11.25 -6.74 4.58
N LYS A 202 10.94 -7.71 5.44
CA LYS A 202 11.98 -8.58 6.02
C LYS A 202 12.63 -9.39 4.91
N LYS A 203 11.81 -10.01 4.06
CA LYS A 203 12.30 -10.88 2.99
C LYS A 203 12.99 -10.14 1.84
N SER A 204 12.66 -8.88 1.59
CA SER A 204 13.38 -8.05 0.62
C SER A 204 14.80 -7.69 1.08
N ASN A 205 15.02 -7.60 2.40
CA ASN A 205 16.32 -7.26 3.00
C ASN A 205 17.18 -8.49 3.34
N ASP A 206 16.58 -9.68 3.46
CA ASP A 206 17.29 -10.92 3.78
C ASP A 206 18.12 -11.37 2.56
N SER A 207 19.41 -11.00 2.51
CA SER A 207 20.34 -11.34 1.43
C SER A 207 20.90 -12.78 1.51
N VAL A 208 20.08 -13.75 1.89
CA VAL A 208 20.54 -15.15 1.96
C VAL A 208 20.71 -15.67 0.54
N GLU A 209 21.91 -16.15 0.19
CA GLU A 209 22.30 -16.60 -1.17
C GLU A 209 21.32 -17.61 -1.81
N ARG A 210 20.55 -18.36 -1.01
CA ARG A 210 19.57 -19.35 -1.51
C ARG A 210 18.19 -18.80 -1.83
N ASP A 211 17.86 -17.60 -1.38
CA ASP A 211 16.53 -16.96 -1.57
C ASP A 211 16.66 -15.67 -2.41
N GLN A 212 17.77 -15.48 -3.14
CA GLN A 212 18.05 -14.19 -3.81
C GLN A 212 16.97 -13.80 -4.83
N GLU A 213 16.45 -14.77 -5.59
CA GLU A 213 15.35 -14.57 -6.55
C GLU A 213 14.05 -14.14 -5.85
N LEU A 214 13.76 -14.72 -4.68
CA LEU A 214 12.62 -14.34 -3.85
C LEU A 214 12.78 -12.91 -3.33
N GLY A 215 13.99 -12.54 -2.93
CA GLY A 215 14.33 -11.19 -2.48
C GLY A 215 13.96 -10.13 -3.51
N VAL A 216 14.23 -10.40 -4.81
CA VAL A 216 13.88 -9.47 -5.90
C VAL A 216 12.37 -9.30 -6.03
N VAL A 217 11.59 -10.39 -5.96
CA VAL A 217 10.12 -10.33 -5.98
C VAL A 217 9.59 -9.49 -4.82
N TYR A 218 10.07 -9.72 -3.60
CA TYR A 218 9.62 -8.94 -2.44
C TYR A 218 10.06 -7.48 -2.50
N GLN A 219 11.24 -7.20 -3.05
CA GLN A 219 11.70 -5.83 -3.27
C GLN A 219 10.82 -5.11 -4.30
N TYR A 220 10.45 -5.80 -5.38
CA TYR A 220 9.51 -5.29 -6.37
C TYR A 220 8.15 -4.97 -5.74
N LEU A 221 7.59 -5.88 -4.94
CA LEU A 221 6.34 -5.63 -4.20
C LEU A 221 6.47 -4.46 -3.22
N CYS A 222 7.61 -4.32 -2.53
CA CYS A 222 7.86 -3.18 -1.66
C CYS A 222 7.86 -1.86 -2.46
N ASN A 223 8.45 -1.84 -3.66
CA ASN A 223 8.49 -0.65 -4.50
C ASN A 223 7.09 -0.27 -5.00
N GLU A 224 6.30 -1.24 -5.49
CA GLU A 224 4.93 -1.01 -5.96
C GLU A 224 4.00 -0.49 -4.87
N LEU A 225 4.16 -0.96 -3.63
CA LEU A 225 3.35 -0.53 -2.50
C LEU A 225 3.86 0.76 -1.83
N SER A 226 5.13 1.11 -2.04
CA SER A 226 5.71 2.31 -1.44
C SER A 226 5.03 3.56 -1.98
N TRP A 227 4.57 4.43 -1.07
CA TRP A 227 3.88 5.67 -1.39
C TRP A 227 2.61 5.51 -2.24
N THR A 228 2.05 4.30 -2.30
CA THR A 228 0.74 4.06 -2.92
C THR A 228 -0.31 4.98 -2.31
N ASP A 229 -1.13 5.59 -3.15
CA ASP A 229 -2.17 6.56 -2.79
C ASP A 229 -1.65 7.84 -2.09
N MET A 230 -0.34 8.14 -2.22
CA MET A 230 0.30 9.34 -1.67
C MET A 230 0.90 10.27 -2.73
N HIS A 231 0.46 10.17 -3.99
CA HIS A 231 1.02 10.95 -5.09
C HIS A 231 0.96 12.47 -4.82
N HIS A 232 -0.11 12.97 -4.20
CA HIS A 232 -0.22 14.37 -3.80
C HIS A 232 0.86 14.79 -2.79
N PHE A 233 1.26 13.92 -1.86
CA PHE A 233 2.37 14.21 -0.94
C PHE A 233 3.70 14.28 -1.67
N THR A 234 3.96 13.32 -2.57
CA THR A 234 5.20 13.32 -3.37
C THR A 234 5.27 14.57 -4.24
N LEU A 235 4.14 14.99 -4.83
CA LEU A 235 4.05 16.16 -5.69
C LEU A 235 4.29 17.47 -4.92
N ILE A 236 3.63 17.66 -3.77
CA ILE A 236 3.86 18.83 -2.90
C ILE A 236 5.32 18.85 -2.42
N ASN A 237 5.86 17.69 -2.03
CA ASN A 237 7.23 17.59 -1.57
C ASN A 237 8.23 18.01 -2.66
N ASP A 238 8.07 17.49 -3.87
CA ASP A 238 9.01 17.70 -4.96
C ASP A 238 8.96 19.12 -5.53
N LEU A 239 7.77 19.71 -5.62
CA LEU A 239 7.57 21.01 -6.27
C LEU A 239 7.53 22.19 -5.31
N LEU A 240 7.17 21.96 -4.05
CA LEU A 240 7.04 23.03 -3.07
C LEU A 240 8.06 22.91 -1.94
N VAL A 241 8.16 21.75 -1.29
CA VAL A 241 9.02 21.61 -0.09
C VAL A 241 10.50 21.61 -0.43
N LYS A 242 10.96 20.70 -1.29
CA LYS A 242 12.38 20.59 -1.67
C LYS A 242 12.95 21.90 -2.24
N PRO A 243 12.24 22.63 -3.12
CA PRO A 243 12.74 23.91 -3.62
C PRO A 243 12.73 25.01 -2.57
N GLN A 244 12.04 24.83 -1.44
CA GLN A 244 11.78 25.86 -0.43
C GLN A 244 10.86 26.98 -0.95
N SER A 245 9.76 26.57 -1.58
CA SER A 245 8.81 27.46 -2.24
C SER A 245 8.32 28.59 -1.31
N PRO A 246 8.32 29.86 -1.77
CA PRO A 246 7.83 30.97 -0.97
C PRO A 246 6.32 30.90 -0.71
N VAL A 247 5.59 30.03 -1.42
CA VAL A 247 4.15 29.81 -1.26
C VAL A 247 3.79 29.52 0.20
N PHE A 248 4.65 28.81 0.95
CA PHE A 248 4.45 28.51 2.37
C PHE A 248 4.33 29.73 3.29
N PHE A 249 4.81 30.90 2.86
CA PHE A 249 4.69 32.14 3.62
C PHE A 249 3.41 32.92 3.29
N HIS A 250 2.61 32.46 2.33
CA HIS A 250 1.38 33.15 1.94
C HIS A 250 0.26 32.88 2.97
N PHE A 251 -0.31 33.95 3.53
CA PHE A 251 -1.26 33.88 4.65
C PHE A 251 -2.52 33.04 4.36
N SER A 252 -2.93 32.98 3.09
CA SER A 252 -4.13 32.26 2.67
C SER A 252 -4.00 30.73 2.80
N ILE A 253 -2.78 30.21 2.92
CA ILE A 253 -2.54 28.76 3.06
C ILE A 253 -2.07 28.36 4.46
N SER A 254 -2.10 29.29 5.43
CA SER A 254 -1.58 29.01 6.78
C SER A 254 -2.26 27.82 7.46
N GLN A 255 -3.58 27.66 7.29
CA GLN A 255 -4.31 26.51 7.83
C GLN A 255 -3.92 25.20 7.14
N GLU A 256 -3.85 25.18 5.81
CA GLU A 256 -3.41 23.99 5.06
C GLU A 256 -1.96 23.63 5.40
N LEU A 257 -1.12 24.62 5.67
CA LEU A 257 0.26 24.39 6.06
C LEU A 257 0.37 23.73 7.44
N GLU A 258 -0.46 24.15 8.40
CA GLU A 258 -0.57 23.49 9.71
C GLU A 258 -1.04 22.03 9.55
N ASN A 259 -2.09 21.80 8.76
CA ASN A 259 -2.61 20.47 8.46
C ASN A 259 -1.54 19.59 7.79
N TYR A 260 -0.84 20.13 6.79
CA TYR A 260 0.23 19.43 6.09
C TYR A 260 1.40 19.09 7.03
N THR A 261 1.75 20.01 7.93
CA THR A 261 2.76 19.75 8.98
C THR A 261 2.35 18.60 9.90
N GLU A 262 1.10 18.59 10.35
CA GLU A 262 0.57 17.51 11.17
C GLU A 262 0.58 16.17 10.41
N ALA A 263 0.22 16.19 9.13
CA ALA A 263 0.24 15.02 8.26
C ALA A 263 1.67 14.47 8.09
N CYS A 264 2.65 15.33 7.81
CA CYS A 264 4.07 14.94 7.73
C CYS A 264 4.57 14.35 9.05
N ASN A 265 4.19 14.92 10.19
CA ASN A 265 4.53 14.37 11.51
C ASN A 265 3.89 12.99 11.73
N ALA A 266 2.64 12.79 11.32
CA ALA A 266 1.97 11.50 11.41
C ALA A 266 2.69 10.44 10.54
N ILE A 267 3.06 10.79 9.31
CA ILE A 267 3.76 9.89 8.38
C ILE A 267 5.15 9.54 8.90
N THR A 268 5.96 10.53 9.27
CA THR A 268 7.35 10.33 9.71
C THR A 268 7.48 9.64 11.06
N SER A 269 6.49 9.80 11.95
CA SER A 269 6.43 9.08 13.22
C SER A 269 5.93 7.63 13.08
N HIS A 270 5.36 7.28 11.93
CA HIS A 270 4.92 5.91 11.67
C HIS A 270 6.12 4.96 11.56
N ILE A 271 5.94 3.69 11.94
CA ILE A 271 7.03 2.70 11.91
C ILE A 271 7.54 2.50 10.48
N CYS A 272 6.63 2.44 9.51
CA CYS A 272 6.92 2.33 8.09
C CYS A 272 6.25 3.48 7.32
N PRO A 273 6.90 4.65 7.20
CA PRO A 273 6.36 5.83 6.53
C PRO A 273 5.96 5.59 5.07
N GLN A 274 6.77 4.84 4.33
CA GLN A 274 6.51 4.54 2.91
C GLN A 274 5.29 3.65 2.68
N PHE A 275 4.82 2.92 3.69
CA PHE A 275 3.61 2.09 3.62
C PHE A 275 2.45 2.69 4.40
N PHE A 276 2.49 3.98 4.71
CA PHE A 276 1.53 4.64 5.60
C PHE A 276 0.07 4.37 5.19
N MET A 277 -0.25 4.50 3.90
CA MET A 277 -1.61 4.24 3.37
C MET A 277 -2.08 2.80 3.52
N CYS A 278 -1.18 1.84 3.67
CA CYS A 278 -1.50 0.42 3.80
C CYS A 278 -1.80 0.00 5.24
N VAL A 279 -1.18 0.64 6.24
CA VAL A 279 -1.15 0.11 7.61
C VAL A 279 -1.48 1.13 8.71
N ALA A 280 -1.58 2.41 8.38
CA ALA A 280 -1.94 3.42 9.36
C ALA A 280 -3.41 3.27 9.82
N SER A 281 -3.69 3.68 11.05
CA SER A 281 -5.07 3.70 11.57
C SER A 281 -5.94 4.69 10.79
N LYS A 282 -7.26 4.50 10.78
CA LYS A 282 -8.21 5.42 10.14
C LYS A 282 -8.04 6.89 10.61
N VAL A 283 -7.74 7.09 11.90
CA VAL A 283 -7.50 8.43 12.47
C VAL A 283 -6.21 9.06 11.95
N ALA A 284 -5.19 8.26 11.66
CA ALA A 284 -3.95 8.73 11.05
C ALA A 284 -4.13 8.98 9.54
N LEU A 285 -4.89 8.12 8.86
CA LEU A 285 -5.22 8.26 7.43
C LEU A 285 -6.04 9.53 7.15
N SER A 286 -6.96 9.92 8.03
CA SER A 286 -7.75 11.15 7.84
C SER A 286 -6.90 12.42 7.81
N LYS A 287 -5.67 12.39 8.35
CA LYS A 287 -4.74 13.53 8.32
C LYS A 287 -4.06 13.72 6.97
N VAL A 288 -3.99 12.68 6.15
CA VAL A 288 -3.30 12.68 4.85
C VAL A 288 -4.29 12.73 3.68
N GLU A 289 -5.58 12.94 3.95
CA GLU A 289 -6.59 13.08 2.91
C GLU A 289 -6.34 14.33 2.05
N PRO A 290 -6.47 14.24 0.71
CA PRO A 290 -6.28 15.40 -0.19
C PRO A 290 -7.10 16.64 0.18
N SER A 291 -8.27 16.43 0.77
CA SER A 291 -9.17 17.49 1.26
C SER A 291 -8.57 18.37 2.36
N GLN A 292 -7.49 17.93 3.01
CA GLN A 292 -6.82 18.68 4.08
C GLN A 292 -5.87 19.76 3.55
N PHE A 293 -5.47 19.68 2.28
CA PHE A 293 -4.49 20.58 1.65
C PHE A 293 -4.79 20.85 0.15
N PRO A 294 -6.04 21.20 -0.23
CA PRO A 294 -6.45 21.29 -1.63
C PRO A 294 -5.74 22.42 -2.40
N THR A 295 -5.44 23.55 -1.77
CA THR A 295 -4.71 24.65 -2.41
C THR A 295 -3.27 24.25 -2.70
N LEU A 296 -2.59 23.60 -1.75
CA LEU A 296 -1.21 23.11 -1.95
C LEU A 296 -1.13 22.11 -3.11
N ILE A 297 -2.08 21.18 -3.20
CA ILE A 297 -2.16 20.23 -4.34
C ILE A 297 -2.32 20.99 -5.65
N ALA A 298 -3.29 21.91 -5.72
CA ALA A 298 -3.58 22.66 -6.94
C ALA A 298 -2.36 23.48 -7.42
N VAL A 299 -1.65 24.14 -6.50
CA VAL A 299 -0.42 24.87 -6.84
C VAL A 299 0.65 23.90 -7.37
N ALA A 300 0.86 22.77 -6.71
CA ALA A 300 1.85 21.79 -7.13
C ALA A 300 1.51 21.20 -8.52
N GLN A 301 0.25 20.82 -8.76
CA GLN A 301 -0.22 20.33 -10.07
C GLN A 301 -0.03 21.39 -11.18
N GLU A 302 -0.35 22.65 -10.92
CA GLU A 302 -0.16 23.72 -11.90
C GLU A 302 1.33 23.99 -12.20
N LEU A 303 2.21 23.87 -11.20
CA LEU A 303 3.65 23.93 -11.41
C LEU A 303 4.12 22.75 -12.26
N GLU A 304 3.67 21.54 -11.95
CA GLU A 304 4.02 20.33 -12.70
C GLU A 304 3.62 20.44 -14.17
N LYS A 305 2.39 20.90 -14.46
CA LYS A 305 1.91 21.16 -15.82
C LYS A 305 2.82 22.15 -16.55
N LYS A 306 3.28 23.22 -15.88
CA LYS A 306 4.18 24.21 -16.49
C LYS A 306 5.56 23.64 -16.79
N VAL A 307 6.07 22.75 -15.93
CA VAL A 307 7.32 22.02 -16.17
C VAL A 307 7.16 21.01 -17.32
N LYS A 308 6.06 20.24 -17.32
CA LYS A 308 5.76 19.22 -18.33
C LYS A 308 5.32 19.81 -19.67
N ASN A 309 4.73 20.99 -19.74
CA ASN A 309 4.44 21.62 -21.02
C ASN A 309 5.71 22.03 -21.79
N CYS A 310 6.90 21.93 -21.17
CA CYS A 310 8.18 21.95 -21.86
C CYS A 310 8.63 20.56 -22.39
N SER A 311 7.97 19.47 -22.00
CA SER A 311 8.28 18.07 -22.35
C SER A 311 7.02 17.30 -22.77
N VAL A 312 6.88 17.02 -24.07
CA VAL A 312 5.69 16.40 -24.70
C VAL A 312 5.15 15.18 -23.91
N GLY A 313 3.87 15.27 -23.49
CA GLY A 313 2.92 14.16 -23.36
C GLY A 313 3.11 13.18 -22.20
N ALA A 314 2.60 13.52 -21.01
CA ALA A 314 2.25 12.54 -19.99
C ALA A 314 0.91 12.91 -19.35
N ASP A 315 -0.06 12.00 -19.44
CA ASP A 315 -1.34 12.08 -18.73
C ASP A 315 -1.07 12.03 -17.24
N CYS A 316 -1.26 13.16 -16.56
CA CYS A 316 -1.09 13.24 -15.11
C CYS A 316 -2.43 12.96 -14.44
N GLU A 317 -2.44 12.01 -13.51
CA GLU A 317 -3.62 11.71 -12.70
C GLU A 317 -3.90 12.90 -11.77
N LEU A 318 -4.90 13.71 -12.12
CA LEU A 318 -5.25 14.90 -11.37
C LEU A 318 -6.10 14.50 -10.15
N THR A 319 -5.56 14.75 -8.97
CA THR A 319 -6.36 14.79 -7.74
C THR A 319 -7.38 15.92 -7.86
N SER A 320 -8.65 15.64 -7.57
CA SER A 320 -9.70 16.68 -7.61
C SER A 320 -9.35 17.80 -6.62
N THR A 321 -9.49 19.04 -7.11
CA THR A 321 -9.27 20.28 -6.34
C THR A 321 -10.55 21.12 -6.36
N ASP A 322 -11.70 20.45 -6.30
CA ASP A 322 -13.02 21.08 -6.32
C ASP A 322 -13.14 22.14 -5.21
N GLY A 323 -13.54 23.36 -5.60
CA GLY A 323 -13.77 24.47 -4.68
C GLY A 323 -12.59 25.42 -4.45
N VAL A 324 -11.42 25.16 -5.06
CA VAL A 324 -10.26 26.07 -4.97
C VAL A 324 -10.37 27.20 -5.99
N ASP A 325 -10.13 28.45 -5.59
CA ASP A 325 -10.17 29.62 -6.49
C ASP A 325 -9.03 29.59 -7.52
N PRO A 326 -9.32 29.47 -8.83
CA PRO A 326 -8.28 29.43 -9.87
C PRO A 326 -7.42 30.69 -9.92
N THR A 327 -7.99 31.85 -9.56
CA THR A 327 -7.28 33.14 -9.56
C THR A 327 -6.20 33.16 -8.50
N MET A 328 -6.54 32.69 -7.30
CA MET A 328 -5.63 32.50 -6.19
C MET A 328 -4.51 31.53 -6.54
N ILE A 329 -4.82 30.39 -7.18
CA ILE A 329 -3.81 29.42 -7.61
C ILE A 329 -2.82 30.03 -8.61
N GLN A 330 -3.31 30.73 -9.63
CA GLN A 330 -2.41 31.39 -10.58
C GLN A 330 -1.55 32.48 -9.91
N ALA A 331 -2.09 33.19 -8.91
CA ALA A 331 -1.32 34.14 -8.12
C ALA A 331 -0.19 33.47 -7.33
N LEU A 332 -0.47 32.36 -6.65
CA LEU A 332 0.53 31.59 -5.88
C LEU A 332 1.59 30.96 -6.80
N VAL A 333 1.19 30.40 -7.93
CA VAL A 333 2.13 29.85 -8.93
C VAL A 333 3.03 30.95 -9.49
N LYS A 334 2.47 32.12 -9.82
CA LYS A 334 3.26 33.27 -10.26
C LYS A 334 4.20 33.76 -9.17
N PHE A 335 3.78 33.70 -7.91
CA PHE A 335 4.60 34.05 -6.76
C PHE A 335 5.79 33.10 -6.60
N HIS A 336 5.57 31.79 -6.71
CA HIS A 336 6.65 30.78 -6.74
C HIS A 336 7.64 31.04 -7.88
N LEU A 337 7.15 31.16 -9.12
CA LEU A 337 8.02 31.30 -10.30
C LEU A 337 8.85 32.60 -10.29
N LYS A 338 8.27 33.70 -9.80
CA LYS A 338 9.00 34.98 -9.70
C LYS A 338 10.21 34.90 -8.77
N PHE A 339 10.10 34.14 -7.69
CA PHE A 339 11.18 34.02 -6.70
C PHE A 339 12.42 33.35 -7.29
N TYR A 340 12.26 32.32 -8.11
CA TYR A 340 13.40 31.67 -8.79
C TYR A 340 13.83 32.38 -10.06
N ALA A 341 12.96 33.15 -10.72
CA ALA A 341 13.36 33.97 -11.86
C ALA A 341 14.31 35.11 -11.48
N SER A 342 14.37 35.51 -10.21
CA SER A 342 15.31 36.53 -9.71
C SER A 342 16.69 35.98 -9.30
N GLU A 343 16.89 34.66 -9.33
CA GLU A 343 18.18 34.02 -8.99
C GLU A 343 19.05 33.69 -10.22
N PHE A 344 18.54 33.95 -11.43
CA PHE A 344 19.26 33.87 -12.70
C PHE A 344 19.40 35.27 -13.31
#